data_AF-A0A2E9JJM9-F1
#
_entry.id   AF-A0A2E9JJM9-F1
#
_cell.length_a   1.000
_cell.length_b   1.000
_cell.length_c   1.000
_cell.angle_alpha   90.00
_cell.angle_beta   90.00
_cell.angle_gamma   90.00
#
_symmetry.space_group_name_H-M   'P 1'
#
loop_
_entity.id
_entity.type
_entity.pdbx_description
1 polymer ?
#
loop_
_entity_poly.entity_id
_entity_poly.type
_entity_poly.pdbx_seq_one_letter_code
_entity_poly.pdbx_strand_id
1 'polypeptide(L)'
;MNLSAPFFPPGRSNPKFRWASLLLLVITLTNPCYLTAADFFVAPNGSDSDAGTFDQPWASIQHAADTLSAGDSVFIRAGTYSERITPINSGSEDNEILYSAYNNKQVIIDGASLEVGEFEGLFHIFDRQYIRVTGLRVINVGPFGTSTGIQVEGSSQIVIEGNQTYNTASSGIFVWGSTDVTIDNNEVELASNLGADSLNECITLGETTGFIVSNNHVLHGNTIRGEGIDAKDGSSDGVIFGNHVHDIPYVGIYIES
;
A
#
# COMPACT_ATOMS: atom_id res chain seq x y z
N MET A 1 90.44 -50.38 -26.09
CA MET A 1 90.21 -48.92 -25.96
C MET A 1 89.97 -48.34 -27.36
N ASN A 2 89.43 -47.12 -27.44
CA ASN A 2 88.96 -46.42 -28.64
C ASN A 2 87.73 -47.02 -29.34
N LEU A 3 86.58 -46.41 -29.06
CA LEU A 3 85.44 -46.32 -29.97
C LEU A 3 85.70 -45.19 -30.96
N SER A 4 85.43 -45.41 -32.25
CA SER A 4 85.41 -44.40 -33.29
C SER A 4 83.98 -43.93 -33.60
N ALA A 5 83.77 -42.61 -33.58
CA ALA A 5 82.71 -41.93 -34.33
C ALA A 5 83.10 -41.90 -35.84
N PRO A 6 82.24 -41.51 -36.82
CA PRO A 6 81.00 -40.73 -36.68
C PRO A 6 79.84 -41.16 -37.63
N PHE A 7 78.75 -40.38 -37.67
CA PHE A 7 78.27 -39.65 -38.88
C PHE A 7 76.77 -39.26 -38.73
N PHE A 8 76.45 -37.96 -38.83
CA PHE A 8 75.08 -37.44 -38.88
C PHE A 8 74.87 -36.62 -40.17
N PRO A 9 73.90 -36.96 -41.03
CA PRO A 9 73.28 -36.02 -41.96
C PRO A 9 71.97 -35.44 -41.38
N PRO A 10 71.54 -34.23 -41.80
CA PRO A 10 70.49 -33.50 -41.09
C PRO A 10 69.06 -33.69 -41.65
N GLY A 11 68.08 -33.56 -40.75
CA GLY A 11 66.85 -32.84 -41.00
C GLY A 11 65.67 -33.58 -41.63
N ARG A 12 64.57 -33.69 -40.88
CA ARG A 12 63.21 -33.46 -41.41
C ARG A 12 62.28 -32.92 -40.32
N SER A 13 61.32 -32.11 -40.75
CA SER A 13 60.49 -31.21 -39.97
C SER A 13 59.45 -31.87 -39.07
N ASN A 14 59.22 -31.28 -37.89
CA ASN A 14 58.02 -31.51 -37.06
C ASN A 14 56.73 -31.16 -37.83
N PRO A 15 55.60 -31.74 -37.38
CA PRO A 15 54.44 -30.91 -37.08
C PRO A 15 54.06 -31.01 -35.59
N LYS A 16 53.97 -29.87 -34.91
CA LYS A 16 53.47 -29.78 -33.53
C LYS A 16 51.94 -29.86 -33.55
N PHE A 17 51.35 -30.93 -33.05
CA PHE A 17 49.90 -30.98 -32.80
C PHE A 17 49.53 -29.98 -31.70
N ARG A 18 48.86 -28.89 -32.10
CA ARG A 18 48.26 -27.93 -31.17
C ARG A 18 46.83 -28.36 -30.88
N TRP A 19 46.57 -28.82 -29.66
CA TRP A 19 45.21 -29.05 -29.17
C TRP A 19 44.58 -27.68 -28.88
N ALA A 20 43.74 -27.21 -29.78
CA ALA A 20 42.92 -26.03 -29.54
C ALA A 20 41.64 -26.45 -28.81
N SER A 21 41.62 -26.28 -27.49
CA SER A 21 40.41 -26.51 -26.69
C SER A 21 39.33 -25.50 -27.09
N LEU A 22 38.28 -25.99 -27.75
CA LEU A 22 37.13 -25.17 -28.14
C LEU A 22 36.23 -24.99 -26.90
N LEU A 23 36.41 -23.89 -26.15
CA LEU A 23 35.42 -23.50 -25.15
C LEU A 23 34.14 -23.05 -25.87
N LEU A 24 33.10 -23.88 -25.80
CA LEU A 24 31.77 -23.50 -26.25
C LEU A 24 31.14 -22.60 -25.18
N LEU A 25 31.20 -21.28 -25.38
CA LEU A 25 30.53 -20.30 -24.54
C LEU A 25 29.01 -20.39 -24.79
N VAL A 26 28.30 -21.15 -23.95
CA VAL A 26 26.84 -21.19 -23.95
C VAL A 26 26.35 -19.90 -23.29
N ILE A 27 26.09 -18.88 -24.13
CA ILE A 27 25.39 -17.66 -23.69
C ILE A 27 23.91 -18.02 -23.51
N THR A 28 23.50 -18.26 -22.27
CA THR A 28 22.08 -18.35 -21.92
C THR A 28 21.48 -16.96 -22.04
N LEU A 29 20.69 -16.72 -23.08
CA LEU A 29 19.84 -15.54 -23.21
C LEU A 29 18.72 -15.61 -22.17
N THR A 30 19.04 -15.25 -20.93
CA THR A 30 18.03 -14.86 -19.94
C THR A 30 17.45 -13.53 -20.40
N ASN A 31 16.33 -13.57 -21.12
CA ASN A 31 15.52 -12.36 -21.28
C ASN A 31 15.09 -11.94 -19.87
N PRO A 32 15.49 -10.76 -19.37
CA PRO A 32 14.86 -10.21 -18.18
C PRO A 32 13.37 -10.06 -18.50
N CYS A 33 12.53 -10.80 -17.78
CA CYS A 33 11.11 -10.53 -17.76
C CYS A 33 10.95 -9.25 -16.94
N TYR A 34 10.98 -8.10 -17.60
CA TYR A 34 10.50 -6.88 -17.01
C TYR A 34 9.01 -7.09 -16.77
N LEU A 35 8.63 -7.30 -15.51
CA LEU A 35 7.23 -7.23 -15.11
C LEU A 35 6.82 -5.79 -15.35
N THR A 36 6.02 -5.56 -16.39
CA THR A 36 5.45 -4.24 -16.65
C THR A 36 4.28 -4.06 -15.69
N ALA A 37 4.28 -2.95 -14.95
CA ALA A 37 3.13 -2.44 -14.22
C ALA A 37 1.82 -2.71 -15.00
N ALA A 38 0.89 -3.42 -14.37
CA ALA A 38 -0.37 -3.83 -14.98
C ALA A 38 -1.56 -3.06 -14.39
N ASP A 39 -2.47 -2.65 -15.27
CA ASP A 39 -3.74 -2.02 -14.92
C ASP A 39 -4.84 -3.06 -14.80
N PHE A 40 -5.33 -3.29 -13.58
CA PHE A 40 -6.43 -4.17 -13.25
C PHE A 40 -7.73 -3.41 -12.95
N PHE A 41 -8.86 -4.10 -13.04
CA PHE A 41 -10.19 -3.55 -12.82
C PHE A 41 -11.01 -4.45 -11.91
N VAL A 42 -11.70 -3.82 -10.96
CA VAL A 42 -12.67 -4.47 -10.05
C VAL A 42 -14.05 -3.87 -10.32
N ALA A 43 -15.11 -4.69 -10.28
CA ALA A 43 -16.49 -4.27 -10.54
C ALA A 43 -17.50 -5.12 -9.76
N PRO A 44 -18.64 -4.58 -9.27
CA PRO A 44 -19.61 -5.37 -8.51
C PRO A 44 -20.29 -6.50 -9.31
N ASN A 45 -20.11 -6.49 -10.64
CA ASN A 45 -20.62 -7.49 -11.58
C ASN A 45 -19.51 -8.30 -12.27
N GLY A 46 -18.27 -8.23 -11.76
CA GLY A 46 -17.12 -9.01 -12.22
C GLY A 46 -17.08 -10.42 -11.65
N SER A 47 -15.93 -11.09 -11.79
CA SER A 47 -15.65 -12.39 -11.19
C SER A 47 -14.18 -12.51 -10.79
N ASP A 48 -13.87 -13.03 -9.61
CA ASP A 48 -12.48 -13.28 -9.17
C ASP A 48 -11.83 -14.49 -9.90
N SER A 49 -12.54 -15.10 -10.85
CA SER A 49 -11.99 -16.03 -11.85
C SER A 49 -11.60 -15.37 -13.18
N ASP A 50 -11.95 -14.09 -13.36
CA ASP A 50 -11.67 -13.34 -14.58
C ASP A 50 -10.22 -12.81 -14.59
N ALA A 51 -9.78 -12.30 -15.73
CA ALA A 51 -8.41 -11.81 -15.91
C ALA A 51 -8.12 -10.42 -15.31
N GLY A 52 -9.07 -9.82 -14.57
CA GLY A 52 -8.94 -8.48 -14.01
C GLY A 52 -8.86 -7.36 -15.05
N THR A 53 -9.28 -7.61 -16.29
CA THR A 53 -9.22 -6.64 -17.39
C THR A 53 -10.44 -5.73 -17.40
N PHE A 54 -10.44 -4.67 -18.21
CA PHE A 54 -11.61 -3.79 -18.35
C PHE A 54 -12.89 -4.55 -18.74
N ASP A 55 -12.81 -5.48 -19.70
CA ASP A 55 -14.00 -6.23 -20.17
C ASP A 55 -14.33 -7.46 -19.29
N GLN A 56 -13.36 -7.95 -18.52
CA GLN A 56 -13.49 -9.08 -17.59
C GLN A 56 -12.86 -8.71 -16.24
N PRO A 57 -13.53 -7.84 -15.45
CA PRO A 57 -13.00 -7.34 -14.19
C PRO A 57 -13.18 -8.35 -13.05
N TRP A 58 -12.35 -8.24 -12.02
CA TRP A 58 -12.55 -8.96 -10.76
C TRP A 58 -13.81 -8.49 -10.03
N ALA A 59 -14.34 -9.32 -9.13
CA ALA A 59 -15.51 -8.99 -8.32
C ALA A 59 -15.14 -8.22 -7.05
N SER A 60 -14.04 -8.59 -6.40
CA SER A 60 -13.65 -8.10 -5.07
C SER A 60 -12.37 -7.26 -5.09
N ILE A 61 -12.30 -6.28 -4.19
CA ILE A 61 -11.10 -5.45 -3.96
C ILE A 61 -10.04 -6.27 -3.20
N GLN A 62 -10.44 -7.18 -2.31
CA GLN A 62 -9.52 -8.11 -1.63
C GLN A 62 -8.81 -9.03 -2.61
N HIS A 63 -9.47 -9.52 -3.67
CA HIS A 63 -8.77 -10.32 -4.68
C HIS A 63 -7.66 -9.52 -5.40
N ALA A 64 -7.85 -8.21 -5.61
CA ALA A 64 -6.76 -7.35 -6.05
C ALA A 64 -5.68 -7.24 -4.96
N ALA A 65 -6.06 -7.02 -3.70
CA ALA A 65 -5.13 -6.91 -2.57
C ALA A 65 -4.29 -8.18 -2.32
N ASP A 66 -4.80 -9.35 -2.72
CA ASP A 66 -4.09 -10.65 -2.73
C ASP A 66 -3.17 -10.84 -3.96
N THR A 67 -3.33 -10.04 -5.02
CA THR A 67 -2.74 -10.29 -6.35
C THR A 67 -1.74 -9.23 -6.81
N LEU A 68 -2.00 -7.94 -6.55
CA LEU A 68 -1.18 -6.84 -7.06
C LEU A 68 0.28 -6.94 -6.58
N SER A 69 1.21 -6.72 -7.50
CA SER A 69 2.65 -6.63 -7.24
C SER A 69 3.16 -5.19 -7.41
N ALA A 70 4.42 -4.92 -7.03
CA ALA A 70 5.00 -3.59 -7.12
C ALA A 70 4.86 -2.97 -8.54
N GLY A 71 4.29 -1.77 -8.60
CA GLY A 71 3.97 -1.05 -9.83
C GLY A 71 2.55 -1.30 -10.38
N ASP A 72 1.84 -2.34 -9.93
CA ASP A 72 0.49 -2.63 -10.42
C ASP A 72 -0.55 -1.66 -9.85
N SER A 73 -1.59 -1.40 -10.64
CA SER A 73 -2.71 -0.51 -10.30
C SER A 73 -4.03 -1.26 -10.38
N VAL A 74 -4.96 -1.02 -9.44
CA VAL A 74 -6.36 -1.43 -9.56
C VAL A 74 -7.31 -0.23 -9.62
N PHE A 75 -8.10 -0.21 -10.68
CA PHE A 75 -9.15 0.77 -10.93
C PHE A 75 -10.51 0.18 -10.58
N ILE A 76 -11.02 0.55 -9.41
CA ILE A 76 -12.24 0.02 -8.83
C ILE A 76 -13.45 0.78 -9.40
N ARG A 77 -14.40 0.08 -10.00
CA ARG A 77 -15.58 0.70 -10.61
C ARG A 77 -16.62 1.07 -9.55
N ALA A 78 -17.44 2.06 -9.89
CA ALA A 78 -18.53 2.55 -9.04
C ALA A 78 -19.43 1.42 -8.54
N GLY A 79 -19.71 1.41 -7.23
CA GLY A 79 -20.43 0.34 -6.58
C GLY A 79 -20.29 0.37 -5.06
N THR A 80 -20.96 -0.58 -4.41
CA THR A 80 -20.82 -0.85 -2.97
C THR A 80 -20.19 -2.22 -2.79
N TYR A 81 -19.15 -2.27 -1.96
CA TYR A 81 -18.32 -3.44 -1.68
C TYR A 81 -18.38 -3.70 -0.17
N SER A 82 -18.96 -4.83 0.24
CA SER A 82 -19.05 -5.23 1.65
C SER A 82 -17.99 -6.29 1.94
N GLU A 83 -16.74 -5.85 1.94
CA GLU A 83 -15.55 -6.67 2.16
C GLU A 83 -14.53 -5.91 3.03
N ARG A 84 -13.56 -6.64 3.58
CA ARG A 84 -12.36 -6.06 4.20
C ARG A 84 -11.22 -6.13 3.20
N ILE A 85 -10.33 -5.13 3.20
CA ILE A 85 -9.20 -5.04 2.28
C ILE A 85 -7.90 -5.02 3.07
N THR A 86 -7.06 -6.02 2.89
CA THR A 86 -5.73 -6.15 3.51
C THR A 86 -4.70 -6.51 2.43
N PRO A 87 -3.91 -5.55 1.90
CA PRO A 87 -2.86 -5.81 0.92
C PRO A 87 -1.77 -6.74 1.44
N ILE A 88 -1.46 -7.81 0.70
CA ILE A 88 -0.43 -8.79 1.11
C ILE A 88 0.97 -8.45 0.58
N ASN A 89 1.07 -7.57 -0.42
CA ASN A 89 2.32 -7.17 -1.06
C ASN A 89 2.62 -5.68 -0.86
N SER A 90 3.90 -5.33 -0.91
CA SER A 90 4.39 -3.95 -0.95
C SER A 90 4.74 -3.54 -2.37
N GLY A 91 4.66 -2.24 -2.66
CA GLY A 91 5.35 -1.64 -3.80
C GLY A 91 6.86 -1.51 -3.56
N SER A 92 7.52 -0.73 -4.42
CA SER A 92 8.88 -0.25 -4.19
C SER A 92 9.02 1.21 -4.58
N GLU A 93 10.20 1.79 -4.35
CA GLU A 93 10.61 3.06 -4.95
C GLU A 93 10.33 3.04 -6.47
N ASP A 94 9.79 4.15 -6.98
CA ASP A 94 9.25 4.36 -8.34
C ASP A 94 8.14 3.38 -8.82
N ASN A 95 7.68 2.44 -7.99
CA ASN A 95 6.74 1.37 -8.36
C ASN A 95 5.75 1.10 -7.21
N GLU A 96 4.96 2.12 -6.84
CA GLU A 96 3.89 1.99 -5.84
C GLU A 96 2.78 1.04 -6.30
N ILE A 97 2.07 0.42 -5.35
CA ILE A 97 0.80 -0.28 -5.63
C ILE A 97 -0.34 0.72 -5.45
N LEU A 98 -1.19 0.87 -6.48
CA LEU A 98 -2.27 1.86 -6.49
C LEU A 98 -3.65 1.20 -6.36
N TYR A 99 -4.43 1.65 -5.37
CA TYR A 99 -5.87 1.38 -5.25
C TYR A 99 -6.65 2.66 -5.53
N SER A 100 -7.37 2.72 -6.67
CA SER A 100 -7.98 3.96 -7.16
C SER A 100 -9.43 3.80 -7.59
N ALA A 101 -10.29 4.77 -7.26
CA ALA A 101 -11.65 4.86 -7.81
C ALA A 101 -11.64 5.23 -9.31
N TYR A 102 -12.24 4.37 -10.14
CA TYR A 102 -12.24 4.54 -11.59
C TYR A 102 -13.10 5.74 -12.04
N ASN A 103 -12.48 6.68 -12.77
CA ASN A 103 -13.10 7.87 -13.36
C ASN A 103 -13.83 8.77 -12.33
N ASN A 104 -13.30 8.91 -11.11
CA ASN A 104 -13.86 9.76 -10.04
C ASN A 104 -15.33 9.45 -9.71
N LYS A 105 -15.76 8.20 -9.92
CA LYS A 105 -17.10 7.75 -9.54
C LYS A 105 -17.05 7.13 -8.14
N GLN A 106 -18.16 7.24 -7.42
CA GLN A 106 -18.25 6.79 -6.03
C GLN A 106 -18.05 5.27 -5.92
N VAL A 107 -16.95 4.87 -5.27
CA VAL A 107 -16.66 3.51 -4.79
C VAL A 107 -16.89 3.52 -3.29
N ILE A 108 -17.84 2.71 -2.81
CA ILE A 108 -18.18 2.62 -1.39
C ILE A 108 -17.68 1.27 -0.86
N ILE A 109 -16.87 1.30 0.20
CA ILE A 109 -16.53 0.14 1.01
C ILE A 109 -17.38 0.23 2.28
N ASP A 110 -18.35 -0.68 2.44
CA ASP A 110 -19.40 -0.59 3.46
C ASP A 110 -19.26 -1.70 4.51
N GLY A 111 -18.85 -1.30 5.71
CA GLY A 111 -18.65 -2.17 6.87
C GLY A 111 -19.92 -2.58 7.59
N ALA A 112 -21.12 -2.07 7.21
CA ALA A 112 -22.34 -2.25 7.99
C ALA A 112 -22.78 -3.71 8.23
N SER A 113 -22.30 -4.66 7.41
CA SER A 113 -22.56 -6.09 7.54
C SER A 113 -21.32 -6.90 7.96
N LEU A 114 -20.26 -6.25 8.44
CA LEU A 114 -18.98 -6.85 8.79
C LEU A 114 -18.64 -6.58 10.26
N GLU A 115 -17.96 -7.53 10.88
CA GLU A 115 -17.25 -7.30 12.14
C GLU A 115 -15.78 -7.03 11.77
N VAL A 116 -15.38 -5.76 11.80
CA VAL A 116 -13.96 -5.38 11.78
C VAL A 116 -13.41 -5.62 13.18
N GLY A 117 -12.21 -6.19 13.30
CA GLY A 117 -11.66 -6.58 14.60
C GLY A 117 -11.28 -5.39 15.49
N GLU A 118 -10.88 -5.71 16.72
CA GLU A 118 -10.22 -4.73 17.59
C GLU A 118 -8.84 -4.38 17.02
N PHE A 119 -8.51 -3.09 16.95
CA PHE A 119 -7.26 -2.57 16.38
C PHE A 119 -7.06 -2.96 14.91
N GLU A 120 -8.12 -3.01 14.12
CA GLU A 120 -8.05 -3.29 12.69
C GLU A 120 -8.83 -2.29 11.83
N GLY A 121 -8.35 -2.06 10.61
CA GLY A 121 -9.05 -1.29 9.59
C GLY A 121 -10.06 -2.10 8.77
N LEU A 122 -11.05 -1.40 8.20
CA LEU A 122 -11.87 -1.92 7.09
C LEU A 122 -11.02 -1.98 5.80
N PHE A 123 -10.18 -0.97 5.57
CA PHE A 123 -9.01 -1.04 4.70
C PHE A 123 -7.76 -1.02 5.61
N HIS A 124 -7.01 -2.13 5.69
CA HIS A 124 -5.91 -2.30 6.64
C HIS A 124 -4.57 -2.55 5.91
N ILE A 125 -3.68 -1.57 5.98
CA ILE A 125 -2.29 -1.66 5.51
C ILE A 125 -1.41 -1.99 6.73
N PHE A 126 -0.90 -3.23 6.80
CA PHE A 126 -0.07 -3.71 7.91
C PHE A 126 1.28 -4.24 7.40
N ASP A 127 2.40 -3.70 7.91
CA ASP A 127 3.77 -4.07 7.52
C ASP A 127 3.99 -3.99 5.98
N ARG A 128 3.52 -2.91 5.35
CA ARG A 128 3.66 -2.69 3.90
C ARG A 128 4.36 -1.38 3.57
N GLN A 129 4.81 -1.29 2.32
CA GLN A 129 5.51 -0.11 1.81
C GLN A 129 5.02 0.27 0.42
N TYR A 130 5.11 1.57 0.08
CA TYR A 130 4.80 2.10 -1.26
C TYR A 130 3.40 1.71 -1.75
N ILE A 131 2.37 2.10 -0.99
CA ILE A 131 0.96 1.90 -1.35
C ILE A 131 0.24 3.24 -1.38
N ARG A 132 -0.51 3.51 -2.47
CA ARG A 132 -1.44 4.63 -2.59
C ARG A 132 -2.89 4.15 -2.57
N VAL A 133 -3.71 4.78 -1.74
CA VAL A 133 -5.17 4.58 -1.70
C VAL A 133 -5.84 5.91 -2.05
N THR A 134 -6.69 5.94 -3.08
CA THR A 134 -7.29 7.19 -3.56
C THR A 134 -8.72 7.09 -4.08
N GLY A 135 -9.53 8.10 -3.74
CA GLY A 135 -10.90 8.28 -4.23
C GLY A 135 -11.94 7.31 -3.63
N LEU A 136 -11.59 6.54 -2.61
CA LEU A 136 -12.47 5.54 -2.01
C LEU A 136 -13.32 6.15 -0.89
N ARG A 137 -14.57 5.68 -0.71
CA ARG A 137 -15.44 6.07 0.41
C ARG A 137 -15.63 4.88 1.36
N VAL A 138 -15.05 4.93 2.56
CA VAL A 138 -15.07 3.86 3.56
C VAL A 138 -16.07 4.20 4.67
N ILE A 139 -17.09 3.36 4.89
CA ILE A 139 -18.23 3.72 5.76
C ILE A 139 -18.67 2.62 6.72
N ASN A 140 -19.40 3.04 7.77
CA ASN A 140 -20.10 2.17 8.71
C ASN A 140 -19.21 1.12 9.39
N VAL A 141 -18.07 1.55 9.91
CA VAL A 141 -17.08 0.65 10.53
C VAL A 141 -17.38 0.42 12.00
N GLY A 142 -17.29 -0.83 12.44
CA GLY A 142 -17.40 -1.26 13.84
C GLY A 142 -17.21 -2.77 13.97
N PRO A 143 -17.59 -3.37 15.12
CA PRO A 143 -18.33 -2.78 16.23
C PRO A 143 -17.46 -2.20 17.37
N PHE A 144 -16.13 -2.36 17.32
CA PHE A 144 -15.28 -1.99 18.46
C PHE A 144 -14.81 -0.54 18.37
N GLY A 145 -14.61 0.12 19.53
CA GLY A 145 -14.07 1.49 19.62
C GLY A 145 -12.61 1.65 19.16
N THR A 146 -12.02 0.58 18.63
CA THR A 146 -10.68 0.47 18.02
C THR A 146 -10.74 0.02 16.55
N SER A 147 -11.93 -0.21 15.97
CA SER A 147 -12.11 -0.56 14.55
C SER A 147 -12.15 0.72 13.69
N THR A 148 -11.23 0.85 12.72
CA THR A 148 -10.94 2.11 12.01
C THR A 148 -11.33 2.03 10.52
N GLY A 149 -11.51 3.20 9.88
CA GLY A 149 -11.80 3.27 8.44
C GLY A 149 -10.64 2.75 7.58
N ILE A 150 -9.60 3.57 7.47
CA ILE A 150 -8.34 3.25 6.80
C ILE A 150 -7.25 3.18 7.88
N GLN A 151 -6.65 2.01 8.07
CA GLN A 151 -5.57 1.75 9.01
C GLN A 151 -4.23 1.59 8.31
N VAL A 152 -3.19 2.21 8.86
CA VAL A 152 -1.79 2.02 8.48
C VAL A 152 -1.00 1.68 9.73
N GLU A 153 -0.37 0.52 9.76
CA GLU A 153 0.37 0.04 10.93
C GLU A 153 1.73 -0.54 10.51
N GLY A 154 2.80 -0.16 11.21
CA GLY A 154 4.14 -0.69 10.97
C GLY A 154 4.67 -0.50 9.54
N SER A 155 4.16 0.51 8.83
CA SER A 155 4.28 0.64 7.37
C SER A 155 5.06 1.89 6.98
N SER A 156 5.50 1.99 5.72
CA SER A 156 6.18 3.21 5.25
C SER A 156 5.92 3.62 3.81
N GLN A 157 6.14 4.89 3.47
CA GLN A 157 5.90 5.42 2.11
C GLN A 157 4.44 5.15 1.67
N ILE A 158 3.50 5.53 2.53
CA ILE A 158 2.06 5.29 2.33
C ILE A 158 1.36 6.60 2.00
N VAL A 159 0.47 6.60 1.01
CA VAL A 159 -0.32 7.78 0.62
C VAL A 159 -1.81 7.48 0.67
N ILE A 160 -2.54 8.25 1.46
CA ILE A 160 -3.99 8.25 1.58
C ILE A 160 -4.48 9.60 1.06
N GLU A 161 -4.97 9.62 -0.17
CA GLU A 161 -5.23 10.87 -0.92
C GLU A 161 -6.65 10.93 -1.51
N GLY A 162 -7.43 11.96 -1.17
CA GLY A 162 -8.74 12.19 -1.79
C GLY A 162 -9.82 11.16 -1.43
N ASN A 163 -9.67 10.44 -0.31
CA ASN A 163 -10.64 9.47 0.18
C ASN A 163 -11.69 10.13 1.07
N GLN A 164 -12.78 9.41 1.37
CA GLN A 164 -13.80 9.82 2.31
C GLN A 164 -14.02 8.74 3.36
N THR A 165 -14.17 9.10 4.62
CA THR A 165 -14.54 8.18 5.70
C THR A 165 -15.77 8.72 6.42
N TYR A 166 -16.75 7.84 6.69
CA TYR A 166 -18.03 8.26 7.27
C TYR A 166 -18.58 7.23 8.26
N ASN A 167 -18.93 7.66 9.47
CA ASN A 167 -19.53 6.81 10.51
C ASN A 167 -18.62 5.62 10.86
N THR A 168 -17.48 5.91 11.49
CA THR A 168 -16.51 4.90 11.95
C THR A 168 -16.47 4.82 13.47
N ALA A 169 -16.32 3.60 14.01
CA ALA A 169 -16.35 3.35 15.45
C ALA A 169 -15.12 3.90 16.18
N SER A 170 -13.95 3.82 15.56
CA SER A 170 -12.71 4.52 15.92
C SER A 170 -12.44 5.60 14.85
N SER A 171 -11.17 6.04 14.73
CA SER A 171 -10.71 7.00 13.72
C SER A 171 -11.15 6.62 12.29
N GLY A 172 -11.43 7.64 11.49
CA GLY A 172 -11.66 7.47 10.06
C GLY A 172 -10.35 7.06 9.37
N ILE A 173 -9.26 7.73 9.74
CA ILE A 173 -7.90 7.38 9.30
C ILE A 173 -7.03 7.20 10.55
N PHE A 174 -6.35 6.06 10.67
CA PHE A 174 -5.49 5.72 11.80
C PHE A 174 -4.12 5.28 11.30
N VAL A 175 -3.06 5.89 11.83
CA VAL A 175 -1.67 5.58 11.49
C VAL A 175 -0.90 5.31 12.77
N TRP A 176 -0.21 4.17 12.84
CA TRP A 176 0.58 3.78 14.01
C TRP A 176 1.95 3.21 13.63
N GLY A 177 2.99 3.57 14.37
CA GLY A 177 4.32 2.95 14.28
C GLY A 177 4.94 2.99 12.87
N SER A 178 4.63 4.03 12.10
CA SER A 178 4.87 4.10 10.65
C SER A 178 5.83 5.24 10.27
N THR A 179 6.33 5.27 9.03
CA THR A 179 7.18 6.38 8.54
C THR A 179 6.83 6.85 7.13
N ASP A 180 7.12 8.10 6.80
CA ASP A 180 6.86 8.68 5.47
C ASP A 180 5.40 8.48 5.01
N VAL A 181 4.45 8.93 5.84
CA VAL A 181 3.00 8.77 5.57
C VAL A 181 2.36 10.12 5.17
N THR A 182 1.67 10.14 4.03
CA THR A 182 0.92 11.31 3.55
C THR A 182 -0.59 11.05 3.64
N ILE A 183 -1.30 11.94 4.33
CA ILE A 183 -2.76 11.99 4.45
C ILE A 183 -3.20 13.33 3.84
N ASP A 184 -3.57 13.33 2.55
CA ASP A 184 -3.91 14.57 1.82
C ASP A 184 -5.35 14.61 1.29
N ASN A 185 -6.00 15.77 1.42
CA ASN A 185 -7.27 16.07 0.74
C ASN A 185 -8.41 15.05 1.01
N ASN A 186 -8.40 14.39 2.18
CA ASN A 186 -9.45 13.44 2.58
C ASN A 186 -10.59 14.14 3.33
N GLU A 187 -11.80 13.58 3.24
CA GLU A 187 -12.98 13.97 4.04
C GLU A 187 -13.17 12.95 5.18
N VAL A 188 -13.20 13.40 6.42
CA VAL A 188 -13.35 12.55 7.61
C VAL A 188 -14.52 13.05 8.46
N GLU A 189 -15.66 12.38 8.33
CA GLU A 189 -16.93 12.77 8.96
C GLU A 189 -17.44 11.67 9.92
N LEU A 190 -17.99 12.06 11.08
CA LEU A 190 -18.54 11.12 12.06
C LEU A 190 -17.56 9.98 12.40
N ALA A 191 -16.29 10.34 12.64
CA ALA A 191 -15.28 9.42 13.16
C ALA A 191 -15.34 9.34 14.69
N SER A 192 -14.89 8.21 15.24
CA SER A 192 -15.00 7.87 16.66
C SER A 192 -16.45 7.92 17.20
N ASN A 193 -17.40 7.38 16.42
CA ASN A 193 -18.84 7.59 16.61
C ASN A 193 -19.55 6.54 17.51
N LEU A 194 -18.83 5.88 18.43
CA LEU A 194 -19.42 5.07 19.52
C LEU A 194 -19.45 5.80 20.87
N GLY A 195 -19.22 7.11 20.88
CA GLY A 195 -19.39 7.93 22.08
C GLY A 195 -18.39 7.58 23.18
N ALA A 196 -18.87 6.96 24.25
CA ALA A 196 -18.07 6.61 25.42
C ALA A 196 -17.21 5.34 25.24
N ASP A 197 -17.35 4.63 24.11
CA ASP A 197 -16.56 3.44 23.79
C ASP A 197 -15.44 3.70 22.75
N SER A 198 -15.53 4.77 21.94
CA SER A 198 -14.49 5.14 20.95
C SER A 198 -13.21 5.66 21.61
N LEU A 199 -12.05 5.14 21.24
CA LEU A 199 -10.79 5.40 21.97
C LEU A 199 -9.85 6.42 21.33
N ASN A 200 -10.16 6.92 20.12
CA ASN A 200 -9.23 7.71 19.31
C ASN A 200 -9.89 8.96 18.68
N GLU A 201 -9.11 9.62 17.83
CA GLU A 201 -9.37 10.91 17.18
C GLU A 201 -9.96 10.69 15.79
N CYS A 202 -10.29 11.74 15.03
CA CYS A 202 -10.84 11.54 13.68
C CYS A 202 -9.75 11.10 12.68
N ILE A 203 -8.58 11.77 12.75
CA ILE A 203 -7.31 11.35 12.15
C ILE A 203 -6.28 11.16 13.27
N THR A 204 -5.72 9.97 13.38
CA THR A 204 -4.75 9.60 14.42
C THR A 204 -3.37 9.31 13.83
N LEU A 205 -2.32 9.87 14.44
CA LEU A 205 -0.91 9.52 14.22
C LEU A 205 -0.27 9.16 15.57
N GLY A 206 -0.01 7.88 15.82
CA GLY A 206 0.75 7.42 16.99
C GLY A 206 2.10 6.83 16.58
N GLU A 207 3.16 7.02 17.38
CA GLU A 207 4.50 6.48 17.14
C GLU A 207 5.05 6.68 15.70
N THR A 208 4.62 7.74 14.99
CA THR A 208 4.82 7.90 13.53
C THR A 208 5.80 9.02 13.21
N THR A 209 6.78 8.76 12.35
CA THR A 209 7.88 9.71 12.04
C THR A 209 7.90 10.10 10.57
N GLY A 210 7.99 11.40 10.27
CA GLY A 210 7.97 11.90 8.89
C GLY A 210 6.58 11.73 8.28
N PHE A 211 5.66 12.63 8.61
CA PHE A 211 4.28 12.57 8.12
C PHE A 211 3.81 13.91 7.58
N ILE A 212 2.88 13.86 6.63
CA ILE A 212 2.21 15.05 6.08
C ILE A 212 0.71 14.84 6.26
N VAL A 213 0.06 15.72 7.02
CA VAL A 213 -1.41 15.79 7.10
C VAL A 213 -1.85 17.11 6.51
N SER A 214 -2.36 17.10 5.28
CA SER A 214 -2.67 18.32 4.56
C SER A 214 -4.03 18.35 3.85
N ASN A 215 -4.61 19.54 3.77
CA ASN A 215 -5.84 19.82 3.00
C ASN A 215 -7.06 18.96 3.38
N ASN A 216 -7.03 18.19 4.47
CA ASN A 216 -8.12 17.32 4.87
C ASN A 216 -9.27 18.15 5.46
N HIS A 217 -10.49 17.69 5.23
CA HIS A 217 -11.71 18.23 5.82
C HIS A 217 -12.20 17.28 6.91
N VAL A 218 -12.08 17.71 8.16
CA VAL A 218 -12.41 16.88 9.34
C VAL A 218 -13.55 17.52 10.11
N LEU A 219 -14.66 16.80 10.25
CA LEU A 219 -15.90 17.34 10.81
C LEU A 219 -16.75 16.33 11.57
N HIS A 220 -17.60 16.85 12.46
CA HIS A 220 -18.59 16.05 13.21
C HIS A 220 -17.98 14.86 13.97
N GLY A 221 -16.79 15.02 14.54
CA GLY A 221 -16.15 13.98 15.37
C GLY A 221 -16.94 13.66 16.64
N ASN A 222 -16.51 12.61 17.35
CA ASN A 222 -17.13 12.14 18.59
C ASN A 222 -17.57 13.26 19.55
N THR A 223 -18.82 13.18 20.01
CA THR A 223 -19.41 14.17 20.93
C THR A 223 -18.99 14.05 22.40
N ILE A 224 -18.23 13.01 22.76
CA ILE A 224 -17.89 12.70 24.17
C ILE A 224 -16.38 12.87 24.48
N ARG A 225 -15.48 12.44 23.59
CA ARG A 225 -14.02 12.63 23.68
C ARG A 225 -13.37 12.36 22.32
N GLY A 226 -12.19 12.91 22.07
CA GLY A 226 -11.46 12.66 20.82
C GLY A 226 -11.33 13.92 19.98
N GLU A 227 -10.16 14.05 19.39
CA GLU A 227 -9.70 15.23 18.67
C GLU A 227 -10.02 15.11 17.17
N GLY A 228 -9.85 16.21 16.42
CA GLY A 228 -10.01 16.18 14.96
C GLY A 228 -8.79 15.53 14.30
N ILE A 229 -7.62 16.08 14.55
CA ILE A 229 -6.33 15.55 14.11
C ILE A 229 -5.42 15.52 15.33
N ASP A 230 -4.77 14.39 15.60
CA ASP A 230 -3.78 14.28 16.67
C ASP A 230 -2.51 13.56 16.21
N ALA A 231 -1.38 14.04 16.71
CA ALA A 231 -0.06 13.45 16.55
C ALA A 231 0.54 13.24 17.94
N LYS A 232 0.55 11.98 18.38
CA LYS A 232 0.76 11.55 19.76
C LYS A 232 1.81 10.44 19.89
N ASP A 233 2.05 10.01 21.13
CA ASP A 233 2.90 8.85 21.46
C ASP A 233 4.29 8.91 20.79
N GLY A 234 4.95 10.06 20.87
CA GLY A 234 6.30 10.27 20.31
C GLY A 234 6.38 10.45 18.79
N SER A 235 5.25 10.67 18.11
CA SER A 235 5.24 11.02 16.68
C SER A 235 6.08 12.28 16.41
N SER A 236 6.88 12.27 15.34
CA SER A 236 7.92 13.28 15.12
C SER A 236 8.20 13.58 13.63
N ASP A 237 8.99 14.63 13.36
CA ASP A 237 9.40 15.08 12.01
C ASP A 237 8.27 15.28 10.97
N GLY A 238 7.04 15.49 11.43
CA GLY A 238 5.86 15.68 10.59
C GLY A 238 5.37 17.13 10.46
N VAL A 239 4.46 17.35 9.51
CA VAL A 239 3.85 18.66 9.21
C VAL A 239 2.34 18.51 9.05
N ILE A 240 1.59 19.34 9.78
CA ILE A 240 0.12 19.42 9.71
C ILE A 240 -0.25 20.82 9.21
N PHE A 241 -0.84 20.94 8.01
CA PHE A 241 -1.13 22.25 7.40
C PHE A 241 -2.32 22.24 6.45
N GLY A 242 -3.00 23.38 6.26
CA GLY A 242 -4.08 23.52 5.27
C GLY A 242 -5.38 22.74 5.57
N ASN A 243 -5.42 21.91 6.61
CA ASN A 243 -6.62 21.18 7.01
C ASN A 243 -7.74 22.12 7.49
N HIS A 244 -8.97 21.80 7.13
CA HIS A 244 -10.18 22.47 7.62
C HIS A 244 -10.84 21.57 8.67
N VAL A 245 -10.65 21.92 9.95
CA VAL A 245 -11.20 21.16 11.08
C VAL A 245 -12.26 21.99 11.80
N HIS A 246 -13.50 21.50 11.84
CA HIS A 246 -14.63 22.21 12.47
C HIS A 246 -15.68 21.23 13.01
N ASP A 247 -16.62 21.74 13.82
CA ASP A 247 -17.64 20.92 14.51
C ASP A 247 -17.05 19.69 15.25
N ILE A 248 -15.81 19.84 15.70
CA ILE A 248 -15.14 18.95 16.66
C ILE A 248 -15.38 19.53 18.06
N PRO A 249 -16.03 18.79 18.98
CA PRO A 249 -16.47 19.37 20.25
C PRO A 249 -15.39 19.40 21.34
N TYR A 250 -14.23 18.79 21.09
CA TYR A 250 -13.06 18.82 21.98
C TYR A 250 -11.94 19.72 21.40
N VAL A 251 -10.80 19.15 20.97
CA VAL A 251 -9.71 19.91 20.32
C VAL A 251 -9.68 19.59 18.82
N GLY A 252 -9.60 20.62 17.98
CA GLY A 252 -9.56 20.46 16.52
C GLY A 252 -8.26 19.82 16.04
N ILE A 253 -7.11 20.40 16.40
CA ILE A 253 -5.79 19.83 16.12
C ILE A 253 -5.00 19.82 17.43
N TYR A 254 -4.52 18.64 17.82
CA TYR A 254 -3.70 18.41 18.99
C TYR A 254 -2.35 17.79 18.57
N ILE A 255 -1.33 17.99 19.41
CA ILE A 255 0.03 17.49 19.19
C ILE A 255 0.61 17.25 20.59
N GLU A 256 0.97 16.01 20.89
CA GLU A 256 1.68 15.67 22.12
C GLU A 256 3.20 15.76 21.96
N SER A 257 3.92 15.78 23.09
CA SER A 257 5.38 16.00 23.17
C SER A 257 6.08 15.04 24.11
#